data_AF-A0A7R8X0I1-F1
#
_entry.id   AF-A0A7R8X0I1-F1
#
_cell.length_a   1.000
_cell.length_b   1.000
_cell.length_c   1.000
_cell.angle_alpha   90.00
_cell.angle_beta   90.00
_cell.angle_gamma   90.00
#
_symmetry.space_group_name_H-M   'P 1'
#
loop_
_entity.id
_entity.type
_entity.pdbx_description
1 polymer ?
#
loop_
_entity_poly.entity_id
_entity_poly.type
_entity_poly.pdbx_seq_one_letter_code
_entity_poly.pdbx_strand_id
1 'polypeptide(L)'
;MSGYLTTHVLDTARGCPAAGLRIDLYEVSGEVKTKIASTVTNADGRTDQPILPADAFKTGVYELLFHAGDYLRKTGQTSEVILFLDL
;
A
#
# COMPACT_ATOMS: atom_id res chain seq x y z
N MET A 1 -21.70 -9.22 10.09
CA MET A 1 -20.31 -9.64 10.38
C MET A 1 -19.43 -8.43 10.11
N SER A 2 -18.72 -7.90 11.10
CA SER A 2 -17.89 -6.70 10.95
C SER A 2 -16.42 -7.13 10.78
N GLY A 3 -15.88 -6.96 9.58
CA GLY A 3 -14.46 -7.12 9.29
C GLY A 3 -13.87 -5.81 8.80
N TYR A 4 -12.56 -5.63 8.90
CA TYR A 4 -11.82 -4.47 8.39
C TYR A 4 -10.56 -4.97 7.66
N LEU A 5 -9.98 -4.14 6.78
CA LEU A 5 -8.75 -4.46 6.06
C LEU A 5 -7.57 -3.64 6.59
N THR A 6 -6.46 -4.32 6.87
CA THR A 6 -5.17 -3.71 7.25
C THR A 6 -4.05 -4.25 6.39
N THR A 7 -2.93 -3.54 6.35
CA THR A 7 -1.69 -3.99 5.70
C THR A 7 -0.48 -3.69 6.58
N HIS A 8 0.61 -4.43 6.37
CA HIS A 8 1.91 -4.24 7.01
C HIS A 8 2.99 -4.52 5.96
N VAL A 9 3.91 -3.57 5.78
CA VAL A 9 4.93 -3.62 4.74
C VAL A 9 6.31 -3.67 5.38
N LEU A 10 7.09 -4.67 4.99
CA LEU A 10 8.46 -4.86 5.43
C LEU A 10 9.42 -4.60 4.26
N ASP A 11 10.46 -3.82 4.52
CA ASP A 11 11.63 -3.71 3.67
C ASP A 11 12.60 -4.85 4.02
N THR A 12 12.63 -5.88 3.18
CA THR A 12 13.46 -7.06 3.39
C THR A 12 14.92 -6.83 3.06
N ALA A 13 15.26 -5.85 2.22
CA ALA A 13 16.65 -5.51 1.90
C ALA A 13 17.33 -4.82 3.08
N ARG A 14 16.58 -4.00 3.83
CA ARG A 14 17.07 -3.29 5.03
C ARG A 14 16.72 -3.99 6.34
N GLY A 15 15.83 -5.00 6.31
CA GLY A 15 15.40 -5.75 7.48
C GLY A 15 14.57 -4.93 8.47
N CYS A 16 13.79 -3.97 7.99
CA CYS A 16 13.00 -3.06 8.82
C CYS A 16 11.60 -2.78 8.24
N PRO A 17 10.64 -2.28 9.03
CA PRO A 17 9.37 -1.83 8.49
C PRO A 17 9.56 -0.74 7.42
N ALA A 18 8.79 -0.82 6.34
CA ALA A 18 8.88 0.13 5.24
C ALA A 18 8.07 1.39 5.57
N ALA A 19 8.63 2.30 6.36
CA ALA A 19 7.99 3.55 6.75
C ALA A 19 7.96 4.58 5.60
N GLY A 20 6.86 5.31 5.46
CA GLY A 20 6.71 6.36 4.44
C GLY A 20 6.37 5.85 3.03
N LEU A 21 6.01 4.57 2.88
CA LEU A 21 5.57 3.97 1.62
C LEU A 21 4.09 4.31 1.37
N ARG A 22 3.80 4.88 0.21
CA ARG A 22 2.42 5.20 -0.20
C ARG A 22 1.73 3.95 -0.72
N ILE A 23 0.47 3.78 -0.33
CA ILE A 23 -0.40 2.68 -0.75
C ILE A 23 -1.72 3.28 -1.22
N ASP A 24 -2.17 2.86 -2.39
CA ASP A 24 -3.51 3.15 -2.88
C ASP A 24 -4.36 1.87 -2.86
N LEU A 25 -5.63 1.99 -2.47
CA LEU A 25 -6.60 0.89 -2.50
C LEU A 25 -7.65 1.16 -3.56
N TYR A 26 -7.90 0.17 -4.40
CA TYR A 26 -8.93 0.18 -5.42
C TYR A 26 -9.99 -0.89 -5.15
N GLU A 27 -11.25 -0.56 -5.38
CA GLU A 27 -12.30 -1.54 -5.63
C GLU A 27 -12.32 -1.86 -7.12
N VAL A 28 -12.42 -3.15 -7.46
CA VAL A 28 -12.35 -3.65 -8.84
C VAL A 28 -13.68 -4.28 -9.21
N SER A 29 -14.28 -3.80 -10.29
CA SER A 29 -15.53 -4.32 -10.87
C SER A 29 -15.37 -4.52 -12.37
N GLY A 30 -15.06 -5.74 -12.78
CA GLY A 30 -14.71 -6.06 -14.17
C GLY A 30 -13.42 -5.35 -14.58
N GLU A 31 -13.48 -4.53 -15.62
CA GLU A 31 -12.33 -3.75 -16.11
C GLU A 31 -12.17 -2.38 -15.40
N VAL A 32 -13.14 -2.00 -14.56
CA VAL A 32 -13.13 -0.71 -13.87
C VAL A 32 -12.45 -0.84 -12.52
N LYS A 33 -11.43 -0.01 -12.29
CA LYS A 33 -10.78 0.18 -10.98
C LYS A 33 -11.17 1.54 -10.42
N THR A 34 -11.81 1.56 -9.26
CA THR A 34 -12.18 2.79 -8.55
C THR A 34 -11.29 2.96 -7.34
N LYS A 35 -10.50 4.04 -7.28
CA LYS A 35 -9.68 4.35 -6.10
C LYS A 35 -10.59 4.71 -4.93
N ILE A 36 -10.50 3.99 -3.83
CA ILE A 36 -11.34 4.19 -2.64
C ILE A 36 -10.54 4.67 -1.41
N ALA A 37 -9.22 4.44 -1.36
CA ALA A 37 -8.37 5.00 -0.31
C ALA A 37 -6.94 5.29 -0.81
N SER A 38 -6.25 6.17 -0.08
CA SER A 38 -4.84 6.50 -0.25
C SER A 38 -4.24 6.70 1.15
N THR A 39 -3.13 6.05 1.44
CA THR A 39 -2.49 6.12 2.76
C THR A 39 -0.98 6.00 2.65
N VAL A 40 -0.29 6.26 3.76
CA VAL A 40 1.17 6.16 3.89
C VAL A 40 1.48 5.33 5.12
N THR A 41 2.45 4.44 5.01
CA THR A 41 2.87 3.61 6.14
C THR A 41 3.57 4.44 7.22
N ASN A 42 3.29 4.13 8.48
CA ASN A 42 3.90 4.72 9.67
C ASN A 42 5.26 4.05 9.98
N ALA A 43 5.86 4.40 11.12
CA ALA A 43 7.17 3.89 11.54
C ALA A 43 7.21 2.36 11.77
N ASP A 44 6.06 1.72 11.99
CA ASP A 44 5.90 0.26 12.10
C ASP A 44 5.50 -0.38 10.75
N GLY A 45 5.62 0.34 9.63
CA GLY A 45 5.28 -0.19 8.30
C GLY A 45 3.78 -0.46 8.11
N ARG A 46 2.93 0.00 9.03
CA ARG A 46 1.48 -0.17 9.03
C ARG A 46 0.78 1.13 8.67
N THR A 47 -0.54 1.10 8.61
CA THR A 47 -1.37 2.30 8.49
C THR A 47 -1.91 2.65 9.87
N ASP A 48 -2.04 3.95 10.19
CA ASP A 48 -2.51 4.38 11.53
C ASP A 48 -3.98 4.01 11.79
N GLN A 49 -4.74 3.77 10.72
CA GLN A 49 -6.12 3.28 10.73
C GLN A 49 -6.26 2.18 9.66
N PRO A 50 -7.23 1.26 9.79
CA PRO A 50 -7.53 0.29 8.74
C PRO A 50 -7.69 0.97 7.37
N ILE A 51 -7.05 0.43 6.34
CA ILE A 51 -7.15 0.99 4.98
C ILE A 51 -8.57 0.86 4.42
N LEU A 52 -9.35 -0.11 4.93
CA LEU A 52 -10.79 -0.20 4.73
C LEU A 52 -11.47 -0.48 6.09
N PRO A 53 -12.11 0.51 6.72
CA PRO A 53 -12.78 0.34 8.00
C PRO A 53 -14.06 -0.50 7.88
N ALA A 54 -14.56 -0.99 9.01
CA ALA A 54 -15.61 -2.01 9.03
C ALA A 54 -16.97 -1.56 8.50
N ASP A 55 -17.26 -0.27 8.55
CA ASP A 55 -18.46 0.37 8.00
C ASP A 55 -18.40 0.54 6.47
N ALA A 56 -17.19 0.64 5.91
CA ALA A 56 -16.93 0.74 4.48
C ALA A 56 -16.66 -0.61 3.80
N PHE A 57 -16.29 -1.64 4.55
CA PHE A 57 -15.88 -2.93 3.98
C PHE A 57 -17.09 -3.74 3.48
N LYS A 58 -17.08 -4.03 2.17
CA LYS A 58 -18.05 -4.88 1.48
C LYS A 58 -17.34 -6.07 0.83
N THR A 59 -18.09 -7.13 0.53
CA THR A 59 -17.57 -8.25 -0.24
C THR A 59 -17.32 -7.81 -1.68
N GLY A 60 -16.14 -8.09 -2.23
CA GLY A 60 -15.76 -7.67 -3.58
C GLY A 60 -14.32 -8.02 -3.88
N VAL A 61 -13.84 -7.55 -5.03
CA VAL A 61 -12.43 -7.66 -5.42
C VAL A 61 -11.76 -6.31 -5.16
N TYR A 62 -10.62 -6.36 -4.50
CA TYR A 62 -9.82 -5.18 -4.16
C TYR A 62 -8.40 -5.34 -4.67
N GLU A 63 -7.76 -4.22 -4.99
CA GLU A 63 -6.36 -4.17 -5.40
C GLU A 63 -5.61 -3.14 -4.56
N LEU A 64 -4.47 -3.54 -4.01
CA LEU A 64 -3.51 -2.64 -3.36
C LEU A 64 -2.39 -2.32 -4.34
N LEU A 65 -2.16 -1.03 -4.56
CA LEU A 65 -1.04 -0.53 -5.34
C LEU A 65 0.01 0.06 -4.40
N PHE A 66 1.20 -0.54 -4.38
CA PHE A 66 2.30 -0.14 -3.51
C PHE A 66 3.29 0.68 -4.32
N HIS A 67 3.49 1.95 -3.94
CA HIS A 67 4.41 2.85 -4.64
C HIS A 67 5.86 2.57 -4.21
N ALA A 68 6.35 1.38 -4.57
CA ALA A 68 7.63 0.84 -4.15
C ALA A 68 8.81 1.64 -4.71
N GLY A 69 8.75 2.09 -5.96
CA GLY A 69 9.85 2.83 -6.58
C GLY A 69 10.13 4.16 -5.91
N ASP A 70 9.08 4.91 -5.57
CA ASP A 70 9.20 6.14 -4.78
C ASP A 70 9.82 5.88 -3.40
N TYR A 71 9.44 4.79 -2.75
CA TYR A 71 10.02 4.39 -1.47
C TYR A 71 11.51 4.02 -1.61
N LEU A 72 11.88 3.22 -2.63
CA LEU A 72 13.26 2.80 -2.87
C LEU A 72 14.16 4.02 -3.17
N ARG A 73 13.68 4.98 -3.96
CA ARG A 73 14.41 6.24 -4.23
C ARG A 73 14.59 7.07 -2.96
N LYS A 74 13.51 7.27 -2.17
CA LYS A 74 13.57 8.04 -0.90
C LYS A 74 14.49 7.42 0.14
N THR A 75 14.63 6.10 0.11
CA THR A 75 15.48 5.36 1.06
C THR A 75 16.90 5.11 0.54
N GLY A 76 17.24 5.66 -0.63
CA GLY A 76 18.59 5.58 -1.21
C GLY A 76 18.97 4.19 -1.74
N GLN A 77 17.99 3.32 -1.98
CA GLN A 77 18.21 1.94 -2.45
C GLN A 77 18.36 1.85 -3.97
N THR A 78 17.97 2.89 -4.70
CA THR A 78 18.17 2.99 -6.14
C THR A 78 18.25 4.44 -6.59
N SER A 79 19.01 4.66 -7.66
CA SER A 79 19.04 5.90 -8.45
C SER A 79 18.73 5.65 -9.92
N GLU A 80 18.26 4.45 -10.26
CA GLU A 80 17.95 4.09 -11.64
C GLU A 80 16.67 4.78 -12.13
N VAL A 81 16.65 5.08 -13.43
CA VAL A 81 15.49 5.71 -14.08
C VAL A 81 14.36 4.69 -14.26
N ILE A 82 14.69 3.46 -14.64
CA ILE A 82 13.73 2.37 -14.87
C ILE A 82 13.96 1.33 -13.78
N LEU A 83 12.94 1.07 -12.96
CA LEU A 83 13.00 0.08 -11.89
C LEU A 83 12.31 -1.20 -12.27
N PHE A 84 12.83 -2.32 -11.78
CA PHE A 84 12.16 -3.62 -11.89
C PHE A 84 10.83 -3.64 -11.11
N LEU A 85 10.80 -3.03 -9.92
CA LEU A 85 9.59 -2.79 -9.13
C LEU A 85 9.41 -1.29 -8.91
N ASP A 86 8.26 -0.73 -9.31
CA ASP A 86 7.93 0.69 -9.16
C ASP A 86 6.52 0.90 -8.60
N LEU A 87 5.48 0.55 -9.37
CA LEU A 87 4.06 0.69 -9.05
C LEU A 87 3.33 -0.67 -9.03
#